data_AF-A0A511ZJU8-F1
#
_entry.id   AF-A0A511ZJU8-F1
#
_cell.length_a   1.000
_cell.length_b   1.000
_cell.length_c   1.000
_cell.angle_alpha   90.00
_cell.angle_beta   90.00
_cell.angle_gamma   90.00
#
_symmetry.space_group_name_H-M   'P 1'
#
loop_
_entity.id
_entity.type
_entity.pdbx_description
1 polymer ?
#
loop_
_entity_poly.entity_id
_entity_poly.type
_entity_poly.pdbx_seq_one_letter_code
_entity_poly.pdbx_strand_id
1 'polypeptide(L)' 'MSEINKLNKQIEAKRKEMYAAYEKDPNDPNLLKISQSLDNLLNQLDRISNKTPIQRKI' A
#
# COMPACT_ATOMS: atom_id res chain seq x y z
N MET A 1 -11.53 -7.12 16.21
CA MET A 1 -10.35 -7.02 15.31
C MET A 1 -9.94 -5.56 15.26
N SER A 2 -8.70 -5.20 15.62
CA SER A 2 -8.24 -3.81 15.65
C SER A 2 -8.22 -3.18 14.25
N GLU A 3 -8.30 -1.86 14.18
CA GLU A 3 -8.20 -1.09 12.93
C GLU A 3 -6.88 -1.36 12.20
N ILE A 4 -5.77 -1.42 12.95
CA ILE A 4 -4.44 -1.81 12.46
C ILE A 4 -4.48 -3.20 11.82
N ASN A 5 -5.14 -4.19 12.43
CA ASN A 5 -5.23 -5.54 11.85
C ASN A 5 -6.05 -5.57 10.56
N LYS A 6 -7.09 -4.75 10.44
CA LYS A 6 -7.85 -4.62 9.19
C LYS A 6 -7.01 -3.97 8.09
N LEU A 7 -6.22 -2.97 8.45
CA LEU A 7 -5.37 -2.26 7.50
C LEU A 7 -4.21 -3.13 7.01
N ASN A 8 -3.56 -3.88 7.91
CA ASN A 8 -2.52 -4.86 7.55
C ASN A 8 -3.05 -5.91 6.57
N LYS A 9 -4.28 -6.41 6.77
CA LYS A 9 -4.91 -7.35 5.82
C LYS A 9 -5.12 -6.74 4.43
N GLN A 10 -5.51 -5.46 4.36
CA GLN A 10 -5.69 -4.76 3.10
C GLN A 10 -4.35 -4.51 2.40
N ILE A 11 -3.31 -4.13 3.14
CA ILE A 11 -1.95 -3.96 2.64
C ILE A 11 -1.45 -5.26 2.02
N GLU A 12 -1.56 -6.39 2.74
CA GLU A 12 -1.11 -7.69 2.22
C GLU A 12 -1.91 -8.15 1.00
N ALA A 13 -3.22 -7.90 0.96
CA ALA A 13 -4.04 -8.17 -0.23
C ALA A 13 -3.57 -7.34 -1.44
N LYS A 14 -3.35 -6.04 -1.26
CA LYS A 14 -2.94 -5.12 -2.32
C LYS A 14 -1.50 -5.39 -2.78
N ARG A 15 -0.61 -5.80 -1.88
CA ARG A 15 0.77 -6.23 -2.20
C ARG A 15 0.78 -7.46 -3.10
N LYS A 16 -0.05 -8.46 -2.80
CA LYS A 16 -0.21 -9.66 -3.66
C LYS A 16 -0.77 -9.30 -5.04
N GLU A 17 -1.76 -8.40 -5.09
CA GLU A 17 -2.31 -7.90 -6.35
C GLU A 17 -1.25 -7.20 -7.20
N MET A 18 -0.40 -6.36 -6.59
CA MET A 18 0.70 -5.69 -7.27
C MET A 18 1.71 -6.69 -7.84
N TYR A 19 2.09 -7.71 -7.07
CA TYR A 19 3.02 -8.75 -7.54
C TYR A 19 2.42 -9.56 -8.67
N ALA A 20 1.15 -9.98 -8.57
CA ALA A 20 0.48 -10.70 -9.64
C ALA A 20 0.37 -9.87 -10.93
N ALA A 21 0.11 -8.56 -10.81
CA ALA A 21 0.12 -7.65 -11.96
C ALA A 21 1.52 -7.54 -12.60
N TYR A 22 2.56 -7.38 -11.78
CA TYR A 22 3.95 -7.29 -12.25
C TYR A 22 4.43 -8.58 -12.92
N GLU A 23 4.12 -9.75 -12.34
CA GLU A 23 4.47 -11.04 -12.92
C GLU A 23 3.79 -11.28 -14.25
N LYS A 24 2.57 -10.78 -14.43
CA LYS A 24 1.80 -10.89 -15.66
C LYS A 24 2.33 -9.94 -16.75
N ASP A 25 2.49 -8.66 -16.41
CA ASP A 25 3.04 -7.65 -17.30
C ASP A 25 3.68 -6.52 -16.47
N PRO A 26 5.02 -6.42 -16.45
CA PRO A 26 5.75 -5.36 -15.75
C PRO A 26 5.42 -3.96 -16.28
N ASN A 27 4.93 -3.85 -17.52
CA ASN A 27 4.57 -2.59 -18.16
C ASN A 27 3.07 -2.30 -18.10
N ASP A 28 2.27 -3.10 -17.37
CA ASP A 28 0.84 -2.87 -17.23
C ASP A 28 0.60 -1.44 -16.69
N PRO A 29 -0.10 -0.56 -17.41
CA PRO A 29 -0.38 0.80 -16.94
C PRO A 29 -1.19 0.81 -15.63
N ASN A 30 -1.84 -0.29 -15.27
CA ASN A 30 -2.53 -0.44 -14.00
C ASN A 30 -1.60 -0.82 -12.84
N LEU A 31 -0.40 -1.34 -13.10
CA LEU A 31 0.59 -1.65 -12.06
C LEU A 31 0.92 -0.39 -11.24
N LEU A 32 1.08 0.76 -11.91
CA LEU A 32 1.31 2.04 -11.25
C LEU A 32 0.15 2.42 -10.32
N LYS A 33 -1.10 2.22 -10.76
CA LYS A 33 -2.29 2.52 -9.94
C LYS A 33 -2.39 1.60 -8.71
N ILE A 34 -2.03 0.32 -8.88
CA ILE A 34 -2.01 -0.65 -7.79
C ILE A 34 -0.92 -0.26 -6.77
N SER A 35 0.27 0.12 -7.24
CA SER A 35 1.38 0.60 -6.40
C SER A 35 0.99 1.86 -5.61
N GLN A 36 0.39 2.86 -6.26
CA GLN A 36 -0.10 4.07 -5.58
C GLN A 36 -1.18 3.76 -4.53
N SER A 37 -2.05 2.78 -4.80
CA SER A 37 -3.05 2.32 -3.83
C SER A 37 -2.42 1.65 -2.62
N LEU A 38 -1.36 0.84 -2.83
CA LEU A 38 -0.59 0.22 -1.76
C LEU A 38 0.08 1.29 -0.89
N ASP A 39 0.72 2.29 -1.51
CA ASP A 39 1.34 3.41 -0.79
C ASP A 39 0.35 4.17 0.07
N ASN A 40 -0.87 4.40 -0.41
CA ASN A 40 -1.92 5.04 0.38
C ASN A 40 -2.29 4.25 1.63
N LEU A 41 -2.33 2.91 1.55
CA LEU A 41 -2.60 2.07 2.71
C LEU A 41 -1.44 2.06 3.69
N LEU A 42 -0.20 2.00 3.19
CA LEU A 42 1.01 2.11 4.02
C LEU A 42 1.08 3.46 4.75
N ASN A 43 0.74 4.55 4.06
CA ASN A 43 0.68 5.88 4.66
C ASN A 43 -0.42 6.00 5.73
N GLN A 44 -1.56 5.32 5.54
CA GLN A 44 -2.59 5.25 6.58
C GLN A 44 -2.10 4.48 7.80
N LEU A 45 -1.41 3.35 7.58
CA LEU A 45 -0.87 2.54 8.68
C LEU A 45 0.17 3.32 9.46
N ASP A 46 1.01 4.04 8.73
CA ASP A 46 2.02 4.92 9.30
C ASP A 46 1.37 6.02 10.15
N ARG A 47 0.33 6.72 9.67
CA ARG A 47 -0.40 7.73 10.46
C ARG A 47 -1.05 7.18 11.72
N ILE A 48 -1.55 5.94 11.67
CA ILE A 48 -2.18 5.29 12.83
C ILE A 48 -1.10 4.84 13.83
N SER A 49 0.05 4.39 13.34
CA SER A 49 1.14 3.86 14.15
C SER A 49 2.05 4.95 14.72
N ASN A 50 2.28 6.01 13.94
CA ASN A 50 3.06 7.20 14.29
C ASN A 50 2.10 8.37 14.48
N LYS A 51 1.94 8.86 15.71
CA LYS A 51 1.21 10.11 16.00
C LYS A 51 1.88 11.38 15.43
N THR A 52 2.92 11.26 14.59
CA THR A 52 3.69 12.40 14.08
C THR A 52 4.04 12.21 12.61
N PRO A 53 3.74 13.18 11.72
CA PRO A 53 3.95 13.03 10.28
C PRO A 53 5.43 13.20 9.93
N ILE A 54 6.01 12.21 9.24
CA ILE A 54 7.35 12.35 8.65
C ILE A 54 7.22 13.13 7.34
N GLN A 55 7.84 14.31 7.30
CA GLN A 55 8.01 15.08 6.06
C GLN A 55 8.88 14.26 5.10
N ARG A 56 8.28 13.63 4.09
CA ARG A 56 9.03 13.12 2.94
C ARG A 56 9.36 14.31 2.05
N LYS A 57 10.62 14.76 2.09
CA LYS A 57 11.16 15.70 1.11
C LYS A 57 11.13 15.02 -0.26
N ILE A 58 10.41 15.65 -1.18
CA ILE A 58 10.45 15.42 -2.62
C ILE A 58 11.78 15.90 -3.17
#